data_AF-A0A354BJJ8-F1
#
_entry.id   AF-A0A354BJJ8-F1
#
_cell.length_a   1.000
_cell.length_b   1.000
_cell.length_c   1.000
_cell.angle_alpha   90.00
_cell.angle_beta   90.00
_cell.angle_gamma   90.00
#
_symmetry.space_group_name_H-M   'P 1'
#
loop_
_entity.id
_entity.type
_entity.pdbx_description
1 polymer ?
#
loop_
_entity_poly.entity_id
_entity_poly.type
_entity_poly.pdbx_seq_one_letter_code
_entity_poly.pdbx_strand_id
1 'polypeptide(L)'
;MRLSGAVDIRPVISQGCRLIGERFVVTKAERNLIHELGGEPALGRLQTVFSSLSEEDRRGANRAVHLGIVIDEHRNRFERGDFLIRNLLGADQTTGAV
;
A
#
# COMPACT_ATOMS: atom_id res chain seq x y z
N MET A 1 -11.43 31.04 -20.65
CA MET A 1 -9.95 31.05 -20.47
C MET A 1 -9.33 30.43 -21.72
N ARG A 2 -8.42 31.13 -22.41
CA ARG A 2 -7.80 30.67 -23.67
C ARG A 2 -6.28 30.78 -23.51
N LEU A 3 -5.57 29.68 -23.70
CA LEU A 3 -4.10 29.62 -23.67
C LEU A 3 -3.59 29.75 -25.12
N SER A 4 -2.58 30.60 -25.37
CA SER A 4 -1.98 30.83 -26.70
C SER A 4 -0.51 31.24 -26.60
N GLY A 5 0.29 30.93 -27.63
CA GLY A 5 1.74 31.14 -27.66
C GLY A 5 2.51 29.82 -27.59
N ALA A 6 3.84 29.87 -27.45
CA ALA A 6 4.65 28.68 -27.20
C ALA A 6 4.43 28.20 -25.75
N VAL A 7 3.50 27.26 -25.57
CA VAL A 7 3.16 26.70 -24.26
C VAL A 7 3.77 25.31 -24.14
N ASP A 8 4.57 25.10 -23.09
CA ASP A 8 5.04 23.78 -22.67
C ASP A 8 4.10 23.19 -21.61
N ILE A 9 3.63 21.97 -21.83
CA ILE A 9 2.73 21.27 -20.91
C ILE A 9 3.50 20.10 -20.31
N ARG A 10 3.74 20.17 -19.00
CA ARG A 10 4.35 19.08 -18.25
C ARG A 10 3.31 18.42 -17.36
N PRO A 11 2.89 17.17 -17.64
CA PRO A 11 2.02 16.45 -16.74
C PRO A 11 2.74 16.19 -15.42
N VAL A 12 2.03 16.42 -14.32
CA VAL A 12 2.44 16.04 -12.97
C VAL A 12 1.37 15.16 -12.37
N ILE A 13 1.76 14.19 -11.56
CA ILE A 13 0.85 13.33 -10.80
C ILE A 13 0.98 13.61 -9.32
N SER A 14 -0.15 13.63 -8.61
CA SER A 14 -0.14 13.60 -7.15
C SER A 14 0.08 12.18 -6.70
N GLN A 15 1.19 11.93 -5.98
CA GLN A 15 1.43 10.65 -5.33
C GLN A 15 0.58 10.59 -4.06
N GLY A 16 -0.70 10.26 -4.21
CA GLY A 16 -1.69 10.30 -3.13
C GLY A 16 -1.44 9.31 -1.98
N CYS A 17 -0.47 8.41 -2.12
CA CYS A 17 -0.06 7.46 -1.09
C CYS A 17 1.37 7.70 -0.63
N ARG A 18 1.59 7.44 0.66
CA ARG A 18 2.91 7.37 1.30
C ARG A 18 3.18 5.92 1.68
N LEU A 19 4.33 5.41 1.28
CA LEU A 19 4.76 4.07 1.65
C LEU A 19 5.07 4.03 3.14
N ILE A 20 4.54 3.03 3.85
CA ILE A 20 4.76 2.79 5.28
C ILE A 20 5.16 1.33 5.49
N GLY A 21 6.01 1.08 6.48
CA GLY A 21 6.45 -0.26 6.83
C GLY A 21 7.37 -0.94 5.82
N GLU A 22 7.63 -2.23 6.07
CA GLU A 22 8.39 -3.11 5.19
C GLU A 22 7.50 -3.86 4.20
N ARG A 23 8.12 -4.52 3.23
CA ARG A 23 7.42 -5.34 2.23
C ARG A 23 7.26 -6.75 2.75
N PHE A 24 6.11 -7.36 2.48
CA PHE A 24 5.84 -8.75 2.83
C PHE A 24 5.56 -9.59 1.59
N VAL A 25 5.88 -10.87 1.67
CA VAL A 25 5.45 -11.88 0.69
C VAL A 25 4.11 -12.44 1.14
N VAL A 26 3.12 -12.47 0.25
CA VAL A 26 1.86 -13.16 0.51
C VAL A 26 2.13 -14.67 0.47
N THR A 27 1.97 -15.36 1.60
CA THR A 27 2.21 -16.80 1.69
C THR A 27 0.91 -17.61 1.65
N LYS A 28 -0.23 -16.99 1.97
CA LYS A 28 -1.55 -17.60 1.86
C LYS A 28 -2.63 -16.55 1.60
N ALA A 29 -3.42 -16.76 0.56
CA ALA A 29 -4.55 -15.91 0.21
C ALA A 29 -5.66 -16.72 -0.45
N GLU A 30 -6.91 -16.28 -0.28
CA GLU A 30 -8.08 -16.80 -0.98
C GLU A 30 -8.87 -15.62 -1.56
N ARG A 31 -9.02 -15.59 -2.88
CA ARG A 31 -9.68 -14.47 -3.59
C ARG A 31 -9.05 -13.13 -3.22
N ASN A 32 -9.78 -12.27 -2.51
CA ASN A 32 -9.36 -10.95 -2.06
C ASN A 32 -9.01 -10.90 -0.56
N LEU A 33 -8.93 -12.05 0.10
CA LEU A 33 -8.54 -12.19 1.49
C LEU A 33 -7.09 -12.65 1.57
N ILE A 34 -6.26 -11.87 2.26
CA ILE A 34 -4.88 -12.24 2.55
C ILE A 34 -4.86 -12.83 3.96
N HIS A 35 -4.56 -14.12 4.07
CA HIS A 35 -4.48 -14.80 5.37
C HIS A 35 -3.10 -14.65 6.00
N GLU A 36 -2.04 -14.74 5.20
CA GLU A 36 -0.68 -14.75 5.72
C GLU A 36 0.28 -13.87 4.91
N LEU A 37 1.15 -13.19 5.67
CA LEU A 37 2.23 -12.35 5.20
C LEU A 37 3.55 -12.86 5.80
N GLY A 38 4.37 -13.51 4.96
CA GLY A 38 5.63 -14.11 5.38
C GLY A 38 5.44 -15.24 6.39
N GLY A 39 4.42 -16.08 6.20
CA GLY A 39 4.11 -17.23 7.06
C GLY A 39 3.41 -16.91 8.38
N GLU A 40 3.08 -15.64 8.63
CA GLU A 40 2.37 -15.19 9.83
C GLU A 40 1.02 -14.56 9.47
N PRO A 41 0.02 -14.55 10.38
CA PRO A 41 -1.27 -13.92 10.14
C PRO A 41 -1.15 -12.46 9.67
N ALA A 42 -1.84 -12.13 8.57
CA ALA A 42 -1.72 -10.83 7.91
C ALA A 42 -2.08 -9.66 8.84
N LEU A 43 -3.17 -9.79 9.61
CA LEU A 43 -3.60 -8.78 10.56
C LEU A 43 -2.53 -8.49 11.63
N GLY A 44 -1.88 -9.53 12.16
CA GLY A 44 -0.83 -9.38 13.16
C GLY A 44 0.37 -8.59 12.62
N ARG A 45 0.84 -8.96 11.42
CA ARG A 45 1.92 -8.24 10.72
C ARG A 45 1.58 -6.77 10.50
N LEU A 46 0.36 -6.48 10.02
CA LEU A 46 -0.08 -5.10 9.82
C LEU A 46 -0.12 -4.34 11.15
N GLN A 47 -0.66 -4.92 12.22
CA GLN A 47 -0.66 -4.28 13.55
C GLN A 47 0.75 -3.93 14.03
N THR A 48 1.73 -4.80 13.82
CA THR A 48 3.14 -4.51 14.11
C THR A 48 3.66 -3.31 13.30
N VAL A 49 3.34 -3.24 12.00
CA VAL A 49 3.69 -2.09 11.16
C VAL A 49 3.05 -0.81 11.69
N PHE A 50 1.74 -0.83 11.96
CA PHE A 50 1.01 0.33 12.50
C PHE A 50 1.60 0.83 13.82
N SER A 51 2.03 -0.09 14.68
CA SER A 51 2.60 0.21 16.00
C SER A 51 4.00 0.82 15.92
N SER A 52 4.72 0.61 14.81
CA SER A 52 6.06 1.17 14.58
C SER A 52 6.06 2.50 13.80
N LEU A 53 4.89 2.99 13.39
CA LEU A 53 4.79 4.23 12.62
C LEU A 53 5.14 5.47 13.45
N SER A 54 5.74 6.45 12.78
CA SER A 54 5.87 7.81 13.30
C SER A 54 4.48 8.41 13.57
N GLU A 55 4.39 9.43 14.43
CA GLU A 55 3.10 10.09 14.66
C GLU A 55 2.48 10.70 13.40
N GLU A 56 3.31 11.20 12.48
CA GLU A 56 2.86 11.75 11.21
C GLU A 56 2.23 10.66 10.33
N ASP A 57 2.93 9.53 10.16
CA ASP A 57 2.45 8.41 9.37
C ASP A 57 1.20 7.79 9.99
N ARG A 58 1.16 7.65 11.32
CA ARG A 58 0.01 7.13 12.05
C ARG A 58 -1.23 8.02 11.87
N ARG A 59 -1.09 9.34 11.86
CA ARG A 59 -2.20 10.27 11.58
C ARG A 59 -2.75 10.08 10.17
N GLY A 60 -1.89 9.88 9.17
CA GLY A 60 -2.30 9.61 7.80
C GLY A 60 -3.00 8.25 7.66
N ALA A 61 -2.39 7.22 8.24
CA ALA A 61 -2.88 5.85 8.14
C ALA A 61 -4.22 5.65 8.88
N ASN A 62 -4.49 6.39 9.96
CA ASN A 62 -5.79 6.40 10.64
C ASN A 62 -6.95 6.90 9.76
N ARG A 63 -6.68 7.63 8.67
CA ARG A 63 -7.73 8.10 7.75
C ARG A 63 -8.09 7.06 6.70
N ALA A 64 -7.07 6.51 6.04
CA ALA A 64 -7.25 5.50 5.01
C ALA A 64 -5.95 4.71 4.84
N VAL A 65 -6.10 3.39 4.72
CA VAL A 65 -5.00 2.44 4.52
C VAL A 65 -5.20 1.76 3.19
N HIS A 66 -4.12 1.68 2.42
CA HIS A 66 -4.10 1.00 1.14
C HIS A 66 -2.97 -0.02 1.13
N LEU A 67 -3.19 -1.13 0.46
CA LEU A 67 -2.17 -2.11 0.14
C LEU A 67 -1.56 -1.76 -1.22
N GLY A 68 -0.24 -1.66 -1.26
CA GLY A 68 0.53 -1.62 -2.49
C GLY A 68 0.98 -3.02 -2.87
N ILE A 69 0.49 -3.53 -3.99
CA ILE A 69 0.83 -4.86 -4.51
C ILE A 69 1.83 -4.67 -5.65
N VAL A 70 2.98 -5.32 -5.57
CA VAL A 70 3.99 -5.27 -6.64
C VAL A 70 3.38 -5.81 -7.94
N ILE A 71 3.55 -5.07 -9.04
CA ILE A 71 3.02 -5.44 -10.36
C ILE A 71 3.88 -6.51 -11.04
N ASP A 72 5.19 -6.45 -10.84
CA ASP A 72 6.19 -7.35 -11.45
C ASP A 72 7.20 -7.77 -10.38
N GLU A 73 7.06 -8.97 -9.81
CA GLU A 73 7.91 -9.44 -8.71
C GLU A 73 9.37 -9.72 -9.12
N HIS A 74 9.68 -9.80 -10.41
CA HIS A 74 11.02 -10.16 -10.88
C HIS A 74 12.03 -9.01 -10.76
N ARG A 75 11.59 -7.80 -10.43
CA ARG A 75 12.47 -6.66 -10.27
C ARG A 75 13.24 -6.72 -8.96
N ASN A 76 14.51 -6.36 -9.03
CA ASN A 76 15.39 -6.31 -7.86
C ASN A 76 15.17 -5.08 -6.97
N ARG A 77 14.47 -4.04 -7.47
CA ARG A 77 14.14 -2.81 -6.75
C ARG A 77 12.76 -2.34 -7.17
N PHE A 78 11.98 -1.87 -6.20
CA PHE A 78 10.63 -1.35 -6.42
C PHE A 78 10.57 0.11 -6.03
N GLU A 79 10.14 0.94 -6.97
CA GLU A 79 9.93 2.37 -6.79
C GLU A 79 8.45 2.75 -6.86
N ARG A 80 8.15 4.03 -6.68
CA ARG A 80 6.79 4.54 -6.87
C ARG A 80 6.40 4.35 -8.35
N GLY A 81 5.27 3.69 -8.58
CA GLY A 81 4.82 3.31 -9.93
C GLY A 81 4.87 1.80 -10.18
N ASP A 82 5.64 1.05 -9.39
CA ASP A 82 5.72 -0.42 -9.50
C ASP A 82 4.63 -1.14 -8.68
N PHE A 83 3.72 -0.38 -8.06
CA PHE A 83 2.70 -0.90 -7.16
C PHE A 83 1.31 -0.60 -7.69
N LEU A 84 0.48 -1.63 -7.69
CA LEU A 84 -0.96 -1.53 -7.81
C LEU A 84 -1.56 -1.22 -6.44
N ILE A 85 -2.26 -0.11 -6.32
CA ILE A 85 -2.86 0.32 -5.05
C ILE A 85 -4.29 -0.23 -4.92
N ARG A 86 -4.61 -0.79 -3.76
CA ARG A 86 -5.94 -1.32 -3.39
C ARG A 86 -6.33 -0.87 -1.99
N ASN A 87 -7.62 -0.61 -1.78
CA ASN A 87 -8.16 -0.26 -0.47
C ASN A 87 -8.11 -1.49 0.46
N LEU A 88 -7.74 -1.28 1.73
CA LEU A 88 -7.97 -2.27 2.78
C LEU A 88 -9.34 -2.00 3.40
N LEU A 89 -10.29 -2.92 3.19
CA LEU A 89 -11.69 -2.71 3.57
C LEU A 89 -11.97 -3.08 5.03
N GLY A 90 -11.25 -4.04 5.58
CA GLY A 90 -11.45 -4.53 6.92
C GLY A 90 -10.46 -5.63 7.28
N ALA A 91 -10.69 -6.24 8.44
CA ALA A 91 -9.92 -7.38 8.90
C ALA A 91 -10.84 -8.34 9.65
N ASP A 92 -10.60 -9.63 9.49
CA ASP A 92 -11.25 -10.68 10.26
C ASP A 92 -10.39 -11.01 11.48
N GLN A 93 -10.91 -10.71 12.68
CA GLN A 93 -10.20 -10.96 13.94
C GLN A 93 -10.13 -12.44 14.32
N THR A 94 -11.02 -13.28 13.78
CA THR A 94 -11.03 -14.72 14.07
C THR A 94 -9.98 -15.45 13.25
N THR A 95 -9.87 -15.14 11.96
CA THR A 95 -8.92 -15.80 11.06
C THR A 95 -7.58 -15.06 10.91
N GLY A 96 -7.53 -13.78 11.29
CA GLY A 96 -6.37 -12.91 11.09
C GLY A 96 -6.19 -12.43 9.65
N ALA A 97 -7.20 -12.60 8.80
CA ALA A 97 -7.17 -12.20 7.39
C ALA A 97 -7.53 -10.71 7.20
N VAL A 98 -7.07 -10.13 6.08
CA VAL A 98 -7.38 -8.74 5.64
C VAL A 98 -7.77 -8.65 4.18
#